data_AF-A0A836U2C4-F1
#
_entry.id   AF-A0A836U2C4-F1
#
_cell.length_a   1.000
_cell.length_b   1.000
_cell.length_c   1.000
_cell.angle_alpha   90.00
_cell.angle_beta   90.00
_cell.angle_gamma   90.00
#
_symmetry.space_group_name_H-M   'P 1'
#
loop_
_entity.id
_entity.type
_entity.pdbx_description
1 polymer ?
#
loop_
_entity_poly.entity_id
_entity_poly.type
_entity_poly.pdbx_seq_one_letter_code
_entity_poly.pdbx_strand_id
1 'polypeptide(L)'
;MSSTQIAPRSLSQSQAFILATTLVLLFFLLSFSARVQANETLLYTFWVTTGLLILFYAISSFVQFRQNKQASILIIIAKPHYVQMLMHLCIFAYWGWYWPQVYDQAILIIGQLVYVHIFDLCFRWYQGKPFIIGFGRFPIIFSTNLFLWFQDDWFYYQFIMITFGILAKEYFTWTKDGRKTHIFNPSAISLSVASLLLIITGTTDISWGSQISNTLNTPPHIYLEIFILGLIVQYLFHVTLVTLATVISLLVLGAIYYQFTGIYFFYTSDIPIAVFLGLHLLVTDPVTSPKTNTGKLLFGLLYGLSVMLLFEILEYFGAPTFYDKLLAIPLLNLSIIFLDHLGNRINLGKLWPEFLTLSMYAKKLNIVFMAIWIALFFSWQTFGHLGKNHPGTQSQYWEEACDDDLRNACRNLHDLLGNECNNNVALACARLGSLHRFAKGVERNDVKAYQYVKRACDIGLQEACIHLHEYRPDHY
;
A
#
# COMPACT_ATOMS: atom_id res chain seq x y z
N MET A 1 -17.27 18.05 -7.34
CA MET A 1 -15.84 18.41 -7.40
C MET A 1 -15.59 19.09 -8.73
N SER A 2 -15.09 20.33 -8.73
CA SER A 2 -14.78 21.08 -9.94
C SER A 2 -13.46 20.55 -10.54
N SER A 3 -13.55 19.76 -11.61
CA SER A 3 -12.40 19.52 -12.49
C SER A 3 -12.37 20.62 -13.54
N THR A 4 -11.23 21.28 -13.71
CA THR A 4 -11.05 22.16 -14.87
C THR A 4 -10.84 21.27 -16.08
N GLN A 5 -11.82 21.27 -16.98
CA GLN A 5 -11.77 20.54 -18.24
C GLN A 5 -11.63 21.56 -19.36
N ILE A 6 -10.55 21.45 -20.13
CA ILE A 6 -10.40 22.18 -21.38
C ILE A 6 -11.02 21.31 -22.47
N ALA A 7 -11.80 21.90 -23.38
CA ALA A 7 -12.46 21.16 -24.44
C ALA A 7 -11.46 20.26 -25.22
N PRO A 8 -11.89 19.09 -25.71
CA PRO A 8 -11.01 18.18 -26.44
C PRO A 8 -10.47 18.87 -27.68
N ARG A 9 -9.15 18.82 -27.85
CA ARG A 9 -8.42 19.39 -29.00
C ARG A 9 -8.01 18.27 -29.95
N SER A 10 -8.39 18.37 -31.21
CA SER A 10 -7.88 17.47 -32.26
C SER A 10 -6.41 17.77 -32.55
N LEU A 11 -5.65 16.72 -32.84
CA LEU A 11 -4.26 16.80 -33.25
C LEU A 11 -4.14 16.51 -34.75
N SER A 12 -3.24 17.22 -35.42
CA SER A 12 -2.80 16.80 -36.75
C SER A 12 -2.05 15.47 -36.66
N GLN A 13 -1.96 14.73 -37.77
CA GLN A 13 -1.21 13.47 -37.82
C GLN A 13 0.24 13.66 -37.35
N SER A 14 0.91 14.74 -37.78
CA SER A 14 2.27 15.07 -37.35
C SER A 14 2.35 15.34 -35.84
N GLN A 15 1.39 16.07 -35.26
CA GLN A 15 1.36 16.34 -33.82
C GLN A 15 1.15 15.06 -33.00
N ALA A 16 0.23 14.19 -33.43
CA ALA A 16 -0.01 12.91 -32.78
C ALA A 16 1.23 12.01 -32.82
N PHE A 17 1.90 11.95 -33.97
CA PHE A 17 3.14 11.22 -34.15
C PHE A 17 4.26 11.76 -33.27
N ILE A 18 4.50 13.08 -33.25
CA ILE A 18 5.53 13.71 -32.40
C ILE A 18 5.26 13.42 -30.91
N LEU A 19 4.02 13.54 -30.45
CA LEU A 19 3.66 13.26 -29.06
C LEU A 19 3.97 11.81 -28.68
N ALA A 20 3.50 10.85 -29.48
CA ALA A 20 3.69 9.43 -29.20
C ALA A 20 5.17 9.04 -29.24
N THR A 21 5.88 9.45 -30.30
CA THR A 21 7.31 9.14 -30.45
C THR A 21 8.18 9.79 -29.39
N THR A 22 7.84 11.00 -28.95
CA THR A 22 8.58 11.67 -27.86
C THR A 22 8.43 10.92 -26.54
N LEU A 23 7.22 10.44 -26.22
CA LEU A 23 7.00 9.66 -25.00
C LEU A 23 7.71 8.29 -25.07
N VAL A 24 7.63 7.60 -26.21
CA VAL A 24 8.33 6.32 -26.42
C VAL A 24 9.85 6.51 -26.37
N LEU A 25 10.37 7.57 -27.00
CA LEU A 25 11.79 7.91 -26.95
C LEU A 25 12.21 8.24 -25.52
N LEU A 26 11.42 8.99 -24.76
CA LEU A 26 11.68 9.25 -23.35
C LEU A 26 11.78 7.95 -22.55
N PHE A 27 10.85 7.01 -22.75
CA PHE A 27 10.89 5.71 -22.09
C PHE A 27 12.13 4.89 -22.48
N PHE A 28 12.48 4.88 -23.76
CA PHE A 28 13.69 4.22 -24.25
C PHE A 28 14.96 4.86 -23.67
N LEU A 29 15.03 6.18 -23.60
CA LEU A 29 16.19 6.89 -23.04
C LEU A 29 16.41 6.56 -21.56
N LEU A 30 15.37 6.22 -20.80
CA LEU A 30 15.53 5.74 -19.42
C LEU A 30 16.32 4.43 -19.33
N SER A 31 16.34 3.61 -20.38
CA SER A 31 17.14 2.37 -20.40
C SER A 31 18.63 2.64 -20.35
N PHE A 32 19.07 3.86 -20.69
CA PHE A 32 20.46 4.27 -20.61
C PHE A 32 20.85 4.84 -19.25
N SER A 33 19.93 4.93 -18.30
CA SER A 33 20.27 5.32 -16.93
C SER A 33 21.16 4.25 -16.26
N ALA A 34 22.10 4.67 -15.42
CA ALA A 34 22.97 3.76 -14.68
C ALA A 34 22.16 2.71 -13.89
N ARG A 35 21.00 3.12 -13.35
CA ARG A 35 20.10 2.24 -12.58
C ARG A 35 19.52 1.09 -13.41
N VAL A 36 19.12 1.37 -14.66
CA VAL A 36 18.57 0.33 -15.56
C VAL A 36 19.69 -0.51 -16.16
N GLN A 37 20.83 0.10 -16.49
CA GLN A 37 21.99 -0.63 -17.03
C GLN A 37 22.64 -1.58 -16.01
N ALA A 38 22.43 -1.35 -14.71
CA ALA A 38 23.01 -2.18 -13.66
C ALA A 38 22.48 -3.63 -13.61
N ASN A 39 21.35 -3.93 -14.25
CA ASN A 39 20.76 -5.27 -14.30
C ASN A 39 20.32 -5.62 -15.72
N GLU A 40 20.77 -6.77 -16.24
CA GLU A 40 20.49 -7.19 -17.62
C GLU A 40 19.00 -7.41 -17.87
N THR A 41 18.30 -8.09 -16.96
CA THR A 41 16.87 -8.36 -17.07
C THR A 41 16.06 -7.06 -17.12
N LEU A 42 16.45 -6.08 -16.31
CA LEU A 42 15.86 -4.75 -16.28
C LEU A 42 16.08 -4.02 -17.61
N LEU A 43 17.30 -4.05 -18.15
CA LEU A 43 17.62 -3.48 -19.47
C LEU A 43 16.74 -4.10 -20.57
N TYR A 44 16.69 -5.43 -20.65
CA TYR A 44 15.85 -6.14 -21.62
C TYR A 44 14.36 -5.85 -21.42
N THR A 45 13.90 -5.74 -20.17
CA THR A 45 12.53 -5.35 -19.86
C THR A 45 12.18 -4.01 -20.49
N PHE A 46 13.04 -2.99 -20.37
CA PHE A 46 12.80 -1.68 -20.99
C PHE A 46 12.83 -1.75 -22.53
N TRP A 47 13.76 -2.49 -23.13
CA TRP A 47 13.85 -2.62 -24.59
C TRP A 47 12.67 -3.36 -25.20
N VAL A 48 12.30 -4.51 -24.63
CA VAL A 48 11.14 -5.30 -25.07
C VAL A 48 9.87 -4.48 -24.89
N THR A 49 9.70 -3.82 -23.74
CA THR A 49 8.53 -2.96 -23.49
C THR A 49 8.48 -1.80 -24.47
N THR A 50 9.62 -1.19 -24.82
CA THR A 50 9.69 -0.15 -25.87
C THR A 50 9.18 -0.69 -27.21
N GLY A 51 9.66 -1.86 -27.64
CA GLY A 51 9.19 -2.50 -28.87
C GLY A 51 7.68 -2.79 -28.87
N LEU A 52 7.14 -3.30 -27.74
CA LEU A 52 5.72 -3.53 -27.56
C LEU A 52 4.89 -2.24 -27.61
N LEU A 53 5.38 -1.16 -27.03
CA LEU A 53 4.71 0.15 -27.07
C LEU A 53 4.70 0.75 -28.49
N ILE A 54 5.78 0.58 -29.25
CA ILE A 54 5.84 0.99 -30.67
C ILE A 54 4.79 0.21 -31.48
N LEU A 55 4.75 -1.11 -31.30
CA LEU A 55 3.77 -1.97 -31.96
C LEU A 55 2.33 -1.57 -31.60
N PHE A 56 2.06 -1.33 -30.31
CA PHE A 56 0.73 -0.94 -29.86
C PHE A 56 0.32 0.44 -30.40
N TYR A 57 1.26 1.38 -30.46
CA TYR A 57 1.04 2.67 -31.10
C TYR A 57 0.68 2.51 -32.59
N ALA A 58 1.43 1.68 -33.34
CA ALA A 58 1.16 1.41 -34.74
C ALA A 58 -0.25 0.80 -34.94
N ILE A 59 -0.64 -0.17 -34.10
CA ILE A 59 -1.98 -0.77 -34.12
C ILE A 59 -3.04 0.31 -33.82
N SER A 60 -2.86 1.12 -32.77
CA SER A 60 -3.82 2.16 -32.40
C SER A 60 -4.02 3.19 -33.53
N SER A 61 -2.94 3.58 -34.20
CA SER A 61 -2.96 4.53 -35.32
C SER A 61 -3.65 3.93 -36.54
N PHE A 62 -3.38 2.66 -36.86
CA PHE A 62 -4.06 1.94 -37.95
C PHE A 62 -5.56 1.82 -37.72
N VAL A 63 -5.97 1.52 -36.48
CA VAL A 63 -7.39 1.45 -36.10
C VAL A 63 -8.08 2.81 -36.20
N GLN A 64 -7.41 3.89 -35.76
CA GLN A 64 -7.95 5.25 -35.92
C GLN A 64 -8.16 5.62 -37.39
N PHE A 65 -7.18 5.31 -38.24
CA PHE A 65 -7.27 5.53 -39.68
C PHE A 65 -8.47 4.76 -40.27
N ARG A 66 -8.63 3.47 -39.92
CA ARG A 66 -9.77 2.64 -40.33
C ARG A 66 -11.13 3.19 -39.86
N GLN A 67 -11.18 3.78 -38.67
CA GLN A 67 -12.40 4.37 -38.10
C GLN A 67 -12.68 5.80 -38.59
N ASN A 68 -11.82 6.37 -39.44
CA ASN A 68 -11.85 7.77 -39.86
C ASN A 68 -11.95 8.74 -38.67
N LYS A 69 -11.28 8.41 -37.56
CA LYS A 69 -11.21 9.23 -36.35
C LYS A 69 -9.86 9.93 -36.27
N GLN A 70 -9.88 11.19 -35.85
CA GLN A 70 -8.65 11.93 -35.58
C GLN A 70 -8.18 11.72 -34.14
N ALA A 71 -6.86 11.67 -33.96
CA ALA A 71 -6.24 11.72 -32.66
C ALA A 71 -6.64 13.01 -31.94
N SER A 72 -6.97 12.91 -30.66
CA SER A 72 -7.40 14.04 -29.85
C SER A 72 -6.86 13.94 -28.44
N ILE A 73 -6.74 15.09 -27.79
CA ILE A 73 -6.29 15.24 -26.41
C ILE A 73 -7.34 15.97 -25.58
N LEU A 74 -7.40 15.65 -24.29
CA LEU A 74 -8.28 16.26 -23.31
C LEU A 74 -7.47 16.58 -22.05
N ILE A 75 -7.43 17.84 -21.64
CA ILE A 75 -6.71 18.22 -20.41
C ILE A 75 -7.68 18.21 -19.24
N ILE A 76 -7.38 17.39 -18.24
CA ILE A 76 -8.18 17.29 -17.01
C ILE A 76 -7.28 17.50 -15.80
N ILE A 77 -7.47 18.64 -15.12
CA ILE A 77 -6.83 18.91 -13.83
C ILE A 77 -7.89 18.74 -12.76
N ALA A 78 -7.80 17.62 -12.03
CA ALA A 78 -8.73 17.29 -10.96
C ALA A 78 -8.04 17.34 -9.60
N LYS A 79 -8.68 18.05 -8.66
CA LYS A 79 -8.20 18.22 -7.27
C LYS A 79 -7.83 16.92 -6.56
N PRO A 80 -8.64 15.85 -6.61
CA PRO A 80 -8.26 14.57 -5.99
C PRO A 80 -6.91 14.05 -6.48
N HIS A 81 -6.64 14.16 -7.77
CA HIS A 81 -5.45 13.55 -8.36
C HIS A 81 -4.15 14.25 -7.94
N TYR A 82 -4.08 15.58 -8.06
CA TYR A 82 -2.83 16.28 -7.72
C TYR A 82 -2.62 16.38 -6.21
N VAL A 83 -3.68 16.47 -5.40
CA VAL A 83 -3.55 16.44 -3.93
C VAL A 83 -2.98 15.09 -3.50
N GLN A 84 -3.58 13.99 -3.96
CA GLN A 84 -3.11 12.65 -3.60
C GLN A 84 -1.69 12.38 -4.11
N MET A 85 -1.34 12.87 -5.30
CA MET A 85 0.04 12.84 -5.81
C MET A 85 1.01 13.52 -4.84
N LEU A 86 0.68 14.74 -4.38
CA LEU A 86 1.54 15.49 -3.45
C LEU A 86 1.67 14.78 -2.10
N MET A 87 0.58 14.23 -1.55
CA MET A 87 0.63 13.48 -0.28
C MET A 87 1.55 12.26 -0.39
N HIS A 88 1.47 11.50 -1.48
CA HIS A 88 2.39 10.38 -1.69
C HIS A 88 3.85 10.82 -1.84
N LEU A 89 4.11 11.94 -2.54
CA LEU A 89 5.48 12.47 -2.69
C LEU A 89 6.09 12.88 -1.35
N CYS A 90 5.30 13.46 -0.43
CA CYS A 90 5.77 13.76 0.93
C CYS A 90 6.22 12.48 1.64
N ILE A 91 5.40 11.42 1.59
CA ILE A 91 5.73 10.13 2.21
C ILE A 91 6.98 9.52 1.60
N PHE A 92 7.11 9.52 0.26
CA PHE A 92 8.32 9.04 -0.40
C PHE A 92 9.56 9.82 0.02
N ALA A 93 9.46 11.14 0.20
CA ALA A 93 10.59 11.97 0.61
C ALA A 93 11.02 11.67 2.06
N TYR A 94 10.08 11.58 3.00
CA TYR A 94 10.43 11.30 4.40
C TYR A 94 10.89 9.84 4.57
N TRP A 95 10.17 8.88 4.01
CA TRP A 95 10.55 7.47 4.08
C TRP A 95 11.88 7.20 3.38
N GLY A 96 12.09 7.77 2.19
CA GLY A 96 13.33 7.62 1.43
C GLY A 96 14.56 8.17 2.14
N TRP A 97 14.40 9.16 3.03
CA TRP A 97 15.48 9.63 3.88
C TRP A 97 16.02 8.55 4.84
N TYR A 98 15.17 7.64 5.31
CA TYR A 98 15.54 6.55 6.22
C TYR A 98 15.76 5.22 5.50
N TRP A 99 15.22 5.07 4.28
CA TRP A 99 15.43 3.90 3.45
C TRP A 99 15.84 4.29 2.02
N PRO A 100 17.16 4.42 1.76
CA PRO A 100 17.68 4.90 0.47
C PRO A 100 17.22 4.12 -0.76
N GLN A 101 16.79 2.86 -0.58
CA GLN A 101 16.21 2.02 -1.64
C GLN A 101 15.04 2.71 -2.37
N VAL A 102 14.31 3.61 -1.69
CA VAL A 102 13.26 4.42 -2.33
C VAL A 102 13.82 5.28 -3.46
N TYR A 103 15.01 5.85 -3.28
CA TYR A 103 15.68 6.68 -4.29
C TYR A 103 16.28 5.83 -5.41
N ASP A 104 16.79 4.63 -5.10
CA ASP A 104 17.22 3.68 -6.11
C ASP A 104 16.07 3.21 -7.02
N GLN A 105 14.85 3.20 -6.49
CA GLN A 105 13.63 2.92 -7.25
C GLN A 105 13.06 4.13 -8.00
N ALA A 106 13.56 5.36 -7.78
CA ALA A 106 12.98 6.57 -8.36
C ALA A 106 12.97 6.55 -9.90
N ILE A 107 14.06 6.10 -10.53
CA ILE A 107 14.14 5.97 -12.00
C ILE A 107 13.12 4.94 -12.52
N LEU A 108 12.91 3.85 -11.78
CA LEU A 108 11.95 2.82 -12.13
C LEU A 108 10.50 3.31 -11.97
N ILE A 109 10.22 4.11 -10.95
CA ILE A 109 8.92 4.80 -10.78
C ILE A 109 8.68 5.81 -11.91
N ILE A 110 9.71 6.56 -12.32
CA ILE A 110 9.62 7.44 -13.50
C ILE A 110 9.33 6.62 -14.77
N GLY A 111 9.99 5.48 -14.94
CA GLY A 111 9.70 4.53 -16.03
C GLY A 111 8.25 4.07 -16.03
N GLN A 112 7.71 3.69 -14.86
CA GLN A 112 6.30 3.34 -14.69
C GLN A 112 5.35 4.49 -15.05
N LEU A 113 5.67 5.72 -14.66
CA LEU A 113 4.91 6.92 -15.03
C LEU A 113 4.93 7.15 -16.54
N VAL A 114 6.09 7.10 -17.19
CA VAL A 114 6.16 7.30 -18.64
C VAL A 114 5.40 6.18 -19.37
N TYR A 115 5.62 4.92 -18.97
CA TYR A 115 4.92 3.74 -19.49
C TYR A 115 3.39 3.91 -19.44
N VAL A 116 2.83 4.25 -18.28
CA VAL A 116 1.38 4.31 -18.12
C VAL A 116 0.74 5.41 -18.97
N HIS A 117 1.47 6.50 -19.24
CA HIS A 117 0.99 7.56 -20.14
C HIS A 117 1.03 7.13 -21.60
N ILE A 118 2.06 6.40 -22.04
CA ILE A 118 2.12 5.83 -23.41
C ILE A 118 1.01 4.80 -23.60
N PHE A 119 0.85 3.90 -22.62
CA PHE A 119 -0.19 2.88 -22.65
C PHE A 119 -1.60 3.50 -22.69
N ASP A 120 -1.90 4.46 -21.81
CA ASP A 120 -3.21 5.17 -21.80
C ASP A 120 -3.46 5.92 -23.12
N LEU A 121 -2.42 6.53 -23.70
CA LEU A 121 -2.49 7.17 -25.02
C LEU A 121 -2.91 6.16 -26.09
N CYS A 122 -2.16 5.07 -26.24
CA CYS A 122 -2.41 4.06 -27.25
C CYS A 122 -3.78 3.39 -27.06
N PHE A 123 -4.12 3.04 -25.83
CA PHE A 123 -5.37 2.37 -25.49
C PHE A 123 -6.61 3.24 -25.76
N ARG A 124 -6.55 4.53 -25.41
CA ARG A 124 -7.71 5.42 -25.61
C ARG A 124 -7.83 5.85 -27.07
N TRP A 125 -6.72 6.02 -27.76
CA TRP A 125 -6.72 6.24 -29.21
C TRP A 125 -7.24 5.03 -29.98
N TYR A 126 -6.89 3.82 -29.58
CA TYR A 126 -7.46 2.58 -30.11
C TYR A 126 -8.99 2.53 -29.95
N GLN A 127 -9.52 3.00 -28.82
CA GLN A 127 -10.98 3.14 -28.59
C GLN A 127 -11.61 4.35 -29.29
N GLY A 128 -10.82 5.19 -29.97
CA GLY A 128 -11.27 6.44 -30.58
C GLY A 128 -11.76 7.48 -29.56
N LYS A 129 -11.18 7.49 -28.35
CA LYS A 129 -11.40 8.47 -27.28
C LYS A 129 -10.21 9.43 -27.19
N PRO A 130 -10.39 10.67 -26.67
CA PRO A 130 -9.30 11.62 -26.53
C PRO A 130 -8.31 11.19 -25.44
N PHE A 131 -7.01 11.19 -25.68
CA PHE A 131 -5.98 10.94 -24.65
C PHE A 131 -6.08 12.00 -23.54
N ILE A 132 -6.11 11.59 -22.26
CA ILE A 132 -6.29 12.53 -21.14
C ILE A 132 -4.92 12.89 -20.60
N ILE A 133 -4.57 14.17 -20.68
CA ILE A 133 -3.39 14.73 -20.03
C ILE A 133 -3.84 15.28 -18.67
N GLY A 134 -3.22 14.79 -17.59
CA GLY A 134 -3.53 15.21 -16.23
C GLY A 134 -2.96 14.27 -15.18
N PHE A 135 -3.16 14.62 -13.91
CA PHE A 135 -2.51 13.92 -12.80
C PHE A 135 -3.11 12.55 -12.43
N GLY A 136 -4.16 12.08 -13.12
CA GLY A 136 -4.94 10.90 -12.69
C GLY A 136 -4.19 9.56 -12.66
N ARG A 137 -2.99 9.49 -13.25
CA ARG A 137 -2.15 8.27 -13.26
C ARG A 137 -1.09 8.29 -12.16
N PHE A 138 -0.72 9.48 -11.68
CA PHE A 138 0.31 9.61 -10.65
C PHE A 138 -0.09 8.93 -9.34
N PRO A 139 -1.30 9.16 -8.78
CA PRO A 139 -1.73 8.44 -7.57
C PRO A 139 -1.77 6.93 -7.74
N ILE A 140 -2.08 6.42 -8.94
CA ILE A 140 -2.10 4.97 -9.21
C ILE A 140 -0.68 4.42 -9.08
N ILE A 141 0.29 5.00 -9.79
CA ILE A 141 1.69 4.54 -9.74
C ILE A 141 2.27 4.70 -8.33
N PHE A 142 2.11 5.88 -7.72
CA PHE A 142 2.63 6.15 -6.39
C PHE A 142 2.01 5.25 -5.33
N SER A 143 0.70 5.04 -5.37
CA SER A 143 0.04 4.11 -4.46
C SER A 143 0.55 2.68 -4.64
N THR A 144 0.66 2.18 -5.87
CA THR A 144 1.19 0.83 -6.13
C THR A 144 2.58 0.66 -5.50
N ASN A 145 3.49 1.62 -5.73
CA ASN A 145 4.86 1.54 -5.22
C ASN A 145 5.00 1.79 -3.70
N LEU A 146 3.97 2.31 -3.02
CA LEU A 146 3.98 2.40 -1.55
C LEU A 146 3.65 1.06 -0.87
N PHE A 147 3.18 0.06 -1.61
CA PHE A 147 2.77 -1.22 -1.05
C PHE A 147 3.51 -2.42 -1.65
N LEU A 148 3.85 -2.37 -2.94
CA LEU A 148 4.50 -3.49 -3.61
C LEU A 148 5.30 -3.01 -4.84
N TRP A 149 6.56 -3.42 -4.90
CA TRP A 149 7.32 -3.43 -6.14
C TRP A 149 8.09 -4.76 -6.27
N PHE A 150 8.27 -5.21 -7.51
CA PHE A 150 9.03 -6.42 -7.82
C PHE A 150 10.54 -6.15 -7.76
N GLN A 151 11.33 -7.19 -7.45
CA GLN A 151 12.79 -7.13 -7.59
C GLN A 151 13.20 -6.97 -9.06
N ASP A 152 14.44 -6.53 -9.31
CA ASP A 152 14.92 -6.11 -10.63
C ASP A 152 14.73 -7.20 -11.71
N ASP A 153 15.05 -8.45 -11.39
CA ASP A 153 14.90 -9.60 -12.30
C ASP A 153 13.44 -9.93 -12.64
N TRP A 154 12.50 -9.40 -11.87
CA TRP A 154 11.06 -9.65 -12.00
C TRP A 154 10.28 -8.36 -12.29
N PHE A 155 10.99 -7.26 -12.58
CA PHE A 155 10.40 -5.93 -12.68
C PHE A 155 9.39 -5.78 -13.82
N TYR A 156 9.44 -6.64 -14.85
CA TYR A 156 8.44 -6.65 -15.92
C TYR A 156 7.02 -6.92 -15.41
N TYR A 157 6.84 -7.63 -14.28
CA TYR A 157 5.53 -7.78 -13.64
C TYR A 157 4.95 -6.45 -13.15
N GLN A 158 5.79 -5.46 -12.84
CA GLN A 158 5.35 -4.11 -12.47
C GLN A 158 4.54 -3.46 -13.62
N PHE A 159 5.00 -3.57 -14.87
CA PHE A 159 4.29 -3.05 -16.04
C PHE A 159 2.99 -3.81 -16.31
N ILE A 160 2.98 -5.13 -16.12
CA ILE A 160 1.78 -5.97 -16.24
C ILE A 160 0.74 -5.55 -15.19
N MET A 161 1.17 -5.38 -13.93
CA MET A 161 0.34 -4.93 -12.82
C MET A 161 -0.27 -3.55 -13.12
N ILE A 162 0.53 -2.58 -13.58
CA ILE A 162 0.02 -1.24 -13.96
C ILE A 162 -1.01 -1.32 -15.08
N THR A 163 -0.71 -2.09 -16.13
CA THR A 163 -1.62 -2.27 -17.27
C THR A 163 -2.95 -2.87 -16.83
N PHE A 164 -2.91 -3.92 -16.00
CA PHE A 164 -4.12 -4.50 -15.43
C PHE A 164 -4.93 -3.48 -14.63
N GLY A 165 -4.29 -2.66 -13.79
CA GLY A 165 -4.99 -1.61 -13.02
C GLY A 165 -5.70 -0.58 -13.90
N ILE A 166 -5.07 -0.15 -15.01
CA ILE A 166 -5.69 0.77 -15.98
C ILE A 166 -6.87 0.11 -16.71
N LEU A 167 -6.72 -1.14 -17.15
CA LEU A 167 -7.79 -1.88 -17.82
C LEU A 167 -8.97 -2.15 -16.87
N ALA A 168 -8.69 -2.53 -15.62
CA ALA A 168 -9.69 -2.73 -14.58
C ALA A 168 -10.51 -1.46 -14.35
N LYS A 169 -9.87 -0.28 -14.33
CA LYS A 169 -10.55 1.00 -14.22
C LYS A 169 -11.54 1.27 -15.36
N GLU A 170 -11.23 0.86 -16.59
CA GLU A 170 -12.09 1.10 -17.75
C GLU A 170 -13.23 0.07 -17.87
N TYR A 171 -12.94 -1.20 -17.59
CA TYR A 171 -13.88 -2.30 -17.83
C TYR A 171 -14.72 -2.65 -16.60
N PHE A 172 -14.15 -2.64 -15.39
CA PHE A 172 -14.89 -2.95 -14.16
C PHE A 172 -15.61 -1.71 -13.64
N THR A 173 -16.78 -1.48 -14.23
CA THR A 173 -17.58 -0.29 -14.00
C THR A 173 -19.03 -0.67 -13.66
N TRP A 174 -19.68 0.17 -12.88
CA TRP A 174 -21.10 0.10 -12.57
C TRP A 174 -21.77 1.46 -12.77
N THR A 175 -23.09 1.49 -12.68
CA THR A 175 -23.85 2.73 -12.69
C THR A 175 -24.16 3.13 -11.26
N LYS A 176 -23.54 4.21 -10.79
CA LYS A 176 -23.78 4.81 -9.47
C LYS A 176 -24.33 6.22 -9.67
N ASP A 177 -25.54 6.48 -9.18
CA ASP A 177 -26.26 7.76 -9.32
C ASP A 177 -26.36 8.24 -10.79
N GLY A 178 -26.73 7.34 -11.70
CA GLY A 178 -26.87 7.63 -13.12
C GLY A 178 -25.56 7.89 -13.86
N ARG A 179 -24.39 7.71 -13.21
CA ARG A 179 -23.07 7.88 -13.81
C ARG A 179 -22.31 6.55 -13.83
N LYS A 180 -21.67 6.26 -14.97
CA LYS A 180 -20.74 5.14 -15.09
C LYS A 180 -19.46 5.47 -14.31
N THR A 181 -19.16 4.68 -13.30
CA THR A 181 -17.98 4.83 -12.44
C THR A 181 -17.28 3.48 -12.28
N HIS A 182 -15.98 3.49 -12.05
CA HIS A 182 -15.24 2.27 -11.77
C HIS A 182 -15.61 1.73 -10.40
N ILE A 183 -15.66 0.41 -10.27
CA ILE A 183 -15.98 -0.28 -9.02
C ILE A 183 -14.76 -0.22 -8.09
N PHE A 184 -13.60 -0.62 -8.62
CA PHE A 184 -12.41 -0.82 -7.83
C PHE A 184 -11.45 0.36 -7.89
N ASN A 185 -10.77 0.62 -6.77
CA ASN A 185 -9.59 1.47 -6.81
C ASN A 185 -8.53 0.80 -7.72
N PRO A 186 -8.03 1.48 -8.78
CA PRO A 186 -7.15 0.87 -9.77
C PRO A 186 -5.83 0.31 -9.22
N SER A 187 -5.21 0.99 -8.25
CA SER A 187 -4.00 0.45 -7.62
C SER A 187 -4.35 -0.70 -6.68
N ALA A 188 -5.42 -0.58 -5.89
CA ALA A 188 -5.80 -1.61 -4.93
C ALA A 188 -6.18 -2.95 -5.58
N ILE A 189 -6.97 -2.95 -6.67
CA ILE A 189 -7.32 -4.19 -7.38
C ILE A 189 -6.08 -4.85 -7.99
N SER A 190 -5.17 -4.04 -8.51
CA SER A 190 -3.95 -4.56 -9.12
C SER A 190 -2.99 -5.15 -8.09
N LEU A 191 -2.79 -4.43 -6.97
CA LEU A 191 -2.05 -4.92 -5.81
C LEU A 191 -2.66 -6.21 -5.25
N SER A 192 -3.98 -6.31 -5.18
CA SER A 192 -4.66 -7.50 -4.66
C SER A 192 -4.47 -8.73 -5.55
N VAL A 193 -4.61 -8.56 -6.86
CA VAL A 193 -4.38 -9.65 -7.81
C VAL A 193 -2.92 -10.08 -7.80
N ALA A 194 -1.98 -9.14 -7.80
CA ALA A 194 -0.56 -9.46 -7.69
C ALA A 194 -0.23 -10.19 -6.37
N SER A 195 -0.79 -9.71 -5.25
CA SER A 195 -0.63 -10.33 -3.93
C SER A 195 -1.17 -11.76 -3.90
N LEU A 196 -2.38 -11.98 -4.43
CA LEU A 196 -2.98 -13.31 -4.49
C LEU A 196 -2.15 -14.27 -5.34
N LEU A 197 -1.62 -13.81 -6.48
CA LEU A 197 -0.74 -14.62 -7.31
C LEU A 197 0.55 -15.00 -6.56
N LEU A 198 1.21 -14.02 -5.90
CA LEU A 198 2.42 -14.25 -5.12
C LEU A 198 2.21 -15.22 -3.95
N ILE A 199 1.04 -15.18 -3.31
CA ILE A 199 0.65 -16.11 -2.26
C ILE A 199 0.46 -17.51 -2.84
N ILE A 200 -0.32 -17.65 -3.91
CA ILE A 200 -0.65 -18.95 -4.52
C ILE A 200 0.59 -19.63 -5.08
N THR A 201 1.52 -18.87 -5.68
CA THR A 201 2.76 -19.42 -6.24
C THR A 201 3.85 -19.62 -5.19
N GLY A 202 3.69 -19.09 -3.97
CA GLY A 202 4.72 -19.14 -2.93
C GLY A 202 5.97 -18.32 -3.26
N THR A 203 5.87 -17.31 -4.12
CA THR A 203 7.02 -16.54 -4.64
C THR A 203 7.05 -15.10 -4.11
N THR A 204 6.62 -14.87 -2.86
CA THR A 204 6.59 -13.50 -2.29
C THR A 204 7.97 -12.85 -2.25
N ASP A 205 9.02 -13.65 -2.15
CA ASP A 205 10.43 -13.27 -2.14
C ASP A 205 10.88 -12.54 -3.40
N ILE A 206 10.24 -12.74 -4.56
CA ILE A 206 10.55 -11.99 -5.79
C ILE A 206 10.09 -10.52 -5.73
N SER A 207 9.41 -10.13 -4.65
CA SER A 207 8.95 -8.78 -4.39
C SER A 207 9.63 -8.18 -3.16
N TRP A 208 9.57 -6.86 -3.04
CA TRP A 208 10.00 -6.15 -1.84
C TRP A 208 8.87 -5.91 -0.83
N GLY A 209 7.71 -6.57 -0.99
CA GLY A 209 6.51 -6.26 -0.20
C GLY A 209 6.74 -6.32 1.32
N SER A 210 7.49 -7.33 1.77
CA SER A 210 7.84 -7.49 3.20
C SER A 210 8.73 -6.33 3.70
N GLN A 211 9.80 -6.02 2.94
CA GLN A 211 10.73 -4.94 3.26
C GLN A 211 10.03 -3.59 3.23
N ILE A 212 9.14 -3.33 2.27
CA ILE A 212 8.34 -2.10 2.21
C ILE A 212 7.49 -1.99 3.48
N SER A 213 6.75 -3.05 3.83
CA SER A 213 5.87 -3.04 5.01
C SER A 213 6.63 -2.78 6.31
N ASN A 214 7.84 -3.35 6.46
CA ASN A 214 8.64 -3.21 7.66
C ASN A 214 9.39 -1.88 7.72
N THR A 215 9.96 -1.42 6.60
CA THR A 215 10.78 -0.21 6.55
C THR A 215 9.96 1.07 6.59
N LEU A 216 8.67 1.02 6.26
CA LEU A 216 7.78 2.18 6.43
C LEU A 216 7.73 2.65 7.90
N ASN A 217 8.03 1.79 8.88
CA ASN A 217 8.04 2.15 10.30
C ASN A 217 9.42 2.67 10.79
N THR A 218 10.42 2.80 9.90
CA THR A 218 11.76 3.28 10.29
C THR A 218 11.78 4.75 10.68
N PRO A 219 11.10 5.67 9.96
CA PRO A 219 11.12 7.09 10.31
C PRO A 219 10.40 7.31 11.66
N PRO A 220 10.97 8.09 12.59
CA PRO A 220 10.47 8.19 13.97
C PRO A 220 9.04 8.73 14.09
N HIS A 221 8.61 9.58 13.16
CA HIS A 221 7.30 10.25 13.22
C HIS A 221 6.41 9.95 12.01
N ILE A 222 6.59 8.79 11.36
CA ILE A 222 5.84 8.44 10.15
C ILE A 222 4.32 8.40 10.36
N TYR A 223 3.84 7.91 11.52
CA TYR A 223 2.41 7.94 11.84
C TYR A 223 1.88 9.37 11.90
N LEU A 224 2.63 10.30 12.49
CA LEU A 224 2.24 11.71 12.57
C LEU A 224 2.22 12.36 11.18
N GLU A 225 3.20 12.05 10.33
CA GLU A 225 3.23 12.55 8.95
C GLU A 225 2.01 12.06 8.16
N ILE A 226 1.77 10.74 8.12
CA ILE A 226 0.62 10.15 7.42
C ILE A 226 -0.69 10.73 7.98
N PHE A 227 -0.77 10.94 9.29
CA PHE A 227 -1.93 11.55 9.92
C PHE A 227 -2.16 12.98 9.43
N ILE A 228 -1.14 13.85 9.45
CA ILE A 228 -1.24 15.25 8.98
C ILE A 228 -1.60 15.31 7.49
N LEU A 229 -0.93 14.53 6.64
CA LEU A 229 -1.23 14.45 5.21
C LEU A 229 -2.66 13.92 4.98
N GLY A 230 -3.06 12.93 5.77
CA GLY A 230 -4.40 12.39 5.80
C GLY A 230 -5.47 13.42 6.16
N LEU A 231 -5.23 14.28 7.15
CA LEU A 231 -6.15 15.37 7.52
C LEU A 231 -6.40 16.33 6.37
N ILE A 232 -5.40 16.60 5.51
CA ILE A 232 -5.56 17.43 4.31
C ILE A 232 -6.57 16.77 3.35
N VAL A 233 -6.37 15.49 3.04
CA VAL A 233 -7.27 14.71 2.16
C VAL A 233 -8.69 14.65 2.74
N GLN A 234 -8.77 14.34 4.03
CA GLN A 234 -10.02 14.23 4.79
C GLN A 234 -10.81 15.53 4.83
N TYR A 235 -10.14 16.66 5.04
CA TYR A 235 -10.75 17.99 5.00
C TYR A 235 -11.29 18.31 3.60
N LEU A 236 -10.48 18.08 2.56
CA LEU A 236 -10.80 18.45 1.19
C LEU A 236 -11.91 17.59 0.58
N PHE A 237 -12.03 16.33 0.99
CA PHE A 237 -12.91 15.35 0.34
C PHE A 237 -14.02 14.78 1.25
N HIS A 238 -14.07 15.19 2.52
CA HIS A 238 -15.12 14.82 3.47
C HIS A 238 -15.24 13.31 3.71
N VAL A 239 -14.10 12.67 3.96
CA VAL A 239 -13.94 11.20 4.07
C VAL A 239 -13.52 10.75 5.47
N THR A 240 -13.44 11.66 6.45
CA THR A 240 -12.95 11.37 7.81
C THR A 240 -13.71 10.25 8.51
N LEU A 241 -15.03 10.16 8.30
CA LEU A 241 -15.86 9.16 8.97
C LEU A 241 -15.43 7.72 8.65
N VAL A 242 -14.97 7.45 7.42
CA VAL A 242 -14.47 6.13 7.04
C VAL A 242 -13.22 5.79 7.84
N THR A 243 -12.27 6.73 7.90
CA THR A 243 -11.02 6.57 8.63
C THR A 243 -11.27 6.40 10.14
N LEU A 244 -12.07 7.29 10.73
CA LEU A 244 -12.42 7.25 12.15
C LEU A 244 -13.09 5.92 12.53
N ALA A 245 -14.08 5.48 11.74
CA ALA A 245 -14.77 4.21 11.97
C ALA A 245 -13.84 3.00 11.86
N THR A 246 -12.90 3.02 10.90
CA THR A 246 -11.88 1.98 10.76
C THR A 246 -11.02 1.88 12.02
N VAL A 247 -10.53 3.02 12.50
CA VAL A 247 -9.63 3.04 13.65
C VAL A 247 -10.36 2.61 14.92
N ILE A 248 -11.59 3.08 15.14
CA ILE A 248 -12.42 2.61 16.26
C ILE A 248 -12.62 1.09 16.17
N SER A 249 -12.93 0.56 14.98
CA SER A 249 -13.08 -0.89 14.77
C SER A 249 -11.82 -1.66 15.18
N LEU A 250 -10.66 -1.25 14.67
CA LEU A 250 -9.38 -1.91 14.96
C LEU A 250 -9.00 -1.84 16.45
N LEU A 251 -9.15 -0.67 17.09
CA LEU A 251 -8.83 -0.50 18.51
C LEU A 251 -9.77 -1.31 19.40
N VAL A 252 -11.08 -1.31 19.10
CA VAL A 252 -12.06 -2.08 19.88
C VAL A 252 -11.84 -3.58 19.71
N LEU A 253 -11.67 -4.05 18.48
CA LEU A 253 -11.41 -5.47 18.21
C LEU A 253 -10.07 -5.92 18.81
N GLY A 254 -9.03 -5.09 18.72
CA GLY A 254 -7.73 -5.34 19.35
C GLY A 254 -7.81 -5.38 20.87
N ALA A 255 -8.56 -4.49 21.50
CA ALA A 255 -8.79 -4.50 22.95
C ALA A 255 -9.59 -5.74 23.39
N ILE A 256 -10.62 -6.12 22.63
CA ILE A 256 -11.37 -7.36 22.85
C ILE A 256 -10.42 -8.56 22.76
N TYR A 257 -9.58 -8.62 21.73
CA TYR A 257 -8.61 -9.70 21.56
C TYR A 257 -7.66 -9.78 22.77
N TYR A 258 -7.03 -8.66 23.15
CA TYR A 258 -6.13 -8.59 24.30
C TYR A 258 -6.81 -9.05 25.60
N GLN A 259 -8.06 -8.65 25.82
CA GLN A 259 -8.84 -9.07 26.99
C GLN A 259 -9.04 -10.60 27.07
N PHE A 260 -9.10 -11.29 25.92
CA PHE A 260 -9.29 -12.74 25.86
C PHE A 260 -7.98 -13.53 25.79
N THR A 261 -6.92 -12.97 25.21
CA THR A 261 -5.67 -13.70 24.93
C THR A 261 -4.51 -13.30 25.82
N GLY A 262 -4.59 -12.12 26.46
CA GLY A 262 -3.49 -11.51 27.20
C GLY A 262 -2.40 -10.89 26.31
N ILE A 263 -2.54 -10.95 24.98
CA ILE A 263 -1.54 -10.43 24.03
C ILE A 263 -2.13 -9.52 22.97
N TYR A 264 -1.30 -8.60 22.45
CA TYR A 264 -1.70 -7.73 21.34
C TYR A 264 -1.89 -8.53 20.06
N PHE A 265 -2.94 -8.22 19.30
CA PHE A 265 -3.24 -8.88 18.03
C PHE A 265 -2.14 -8.64 17.00
N PHE A 266 -1.79 -7.38 16.77
CA PHE A 266 -0.68 -6.98 15.92
C PHE A 266 0.56 -6.77 16.78
N TYR A 267 1.65 -7.46 16.46
CA TYR A 267 2.73 -7.64 17.42
C TYR A 267 3.53 -6.36 17.75
N THR A 268 3.63 -5.38 16.84
CA THR A 268 4.45 -4.15 17.04
C THR A 268 3.64 -2.86 17.16
N SER A 269 2.31 -2.90 17.06
CA SER A 269 1.46 -1.70 17.06
C SER A 269 -0.02 -2.08 17.06
N ASP A 270 -0.91 -1.31 17.68
CA ASP A 270 -2.36 -1.60 17.57
C ASP A 270 -2.90 -1.51 16.13
N ILE A 271 -2.29 -0.66 15.29
CA ILE A 271 -2.61 -0.55 13.86
C ILE A 271 -1.31 -0.52 13.08
N PRO A 272 -1.00 -1.55 12.26
CA PRO A 272 0.21 -1.56 11.45
C PRO A 272 0.32 -0.34 10.55
N ILE A 273 1.55 0.20 10.39
CA ILE A 273 1.79 1.44 9.64
C ILE A 273 1.24 1.41 8.22
N ALA A 274 1.31 0.26 7.56
CA ALA A 274 0.81 0.11 6.20
C ALA A 274 -0.73 0.06 6.14
N VAL A 275 -1.40 -0.46 7.19
CA VAL A 275 -2.86 -0.34 7.33
C VAL A 275 -3.23 1.13 7.56
N PHE A 276 -2.47 1.82 8.42
CA PHE A 276 -2.62 3.25 8.71
C PHE A 276 -2.43 4.14 7.48
N LEU A 277 -1.48 3.80 6.60
CA LEU A 277 -1.30 4.40 5.29
C LEU A 277 -2.52 4.18 4.39
N GLY A 278 -2.98 2.92 4.30
CA GLY A 278 -4.13 2.54 3.48
C GLY A 278 -5.43 3.26 3.86
N LEU A 279 -5.72 3.39 5.16
CA LEU A 279 -6.91 4.10 5.65
C LEU A 279 -6.88 5.62 5.44
N HIS A 280 -5.72 6.22 5.14
CA HIS A 280 -5.61 7.65 4.83
C HIS A 280 -5.58 7.94 3.33
N LEU A 281 -4.91 7.11 2.52
CA LEU A 281 -4.61 7.42 1.12
C LEU A 281 -5.11 6.41 0.08
N LEU A 282 -5.65 5.26 0.49
CA LEU A 282 -6.12 4.20 -0.43
C LEU A 282 -7.64 3.97 -0.34
N VAL A 283 -8.17 3.82 0.88
CA VAL A 283 -9.59 3.51 1.16
C VAL A 283 -10.48 4.75 1.09
N THR A 284 -9.90 5.94 1.18
CA THR A 284 -10.57 7.23 1.24
C THR A 284 -10.84 7.87 -0.12
N ASP A 285 -10.62 7.14 -1.22
CA ASP A 285 -10.98 7.64 -2.55
C ASP A 285 -12.51 7.85 -2.66
N PRO A 286 -12.98 9.08 -2.94
CA PRO A 286 -14.41 9.40 -2.99
C PRO A 286 -15.19 8.64 -4.07
N VAL A 287 -14.52 8.14 -5.11
CA VAL A 287 -15.19 7.37 -6.17
C VAL A 287 -15.47 5.94 -5.71
N THR A 288 -14.56 5.37 -4.90
CA THR A 288 -14.56 3.97 -4.47
C THR A 288 -14.90 3.83 -2.98
N SER A 289 -15.71 4.76 -2.46
CA SER A 289 -16.28 4.73 -1.11
C SER A 289 -17.77 5.09 -1.09
N PRO A 290 -18.50 4.75 -0.01
CA PRO A 290 -19.90 5.12 0.15
C PRO A 290 -20.10 6.63 0.30
N LYS A 291 -21.28 7.11 -0.11
CA LYS A 291 -21.64 8.53 -0.02
C LYS A 291 -22.38 8.86 1.26
N THR A 292 -23.26 7.95 1.70
CA THR A 292 -24.07 8.14 2.92
C THR A 292 -23.19 8.08 4.17
N ASN A 293 -23.54 8.83 5.22
CA ASN A 293 -22.79 8.77 6.48
C ASN A 293 -22.87 7.39 7.13
N THR A 294 -24.06 6.78 7.15
CA THR A 294 -24.25 5.39 7.59
C THR A 294 -23.39 4.42 6.77
N GLY A 295 -23.38 4.56 5.44
CA GLY A 295 -22.55 3.74 4.56
C GLY A 295 -21.06 3.91 4.86
N LYS A 296 -20.58 5.14 5.07
CA LYS A 296 -19.18 5.43 5.43
C LYS A 296 -18.78 4.82 6.78
N LEU A 297 -19.67 4.92 7.78
CA LEU A 297 -19.47 4.30 9.09
C LEU A 297 -19.34 2.78 8.95
N LEU A 298 -20.32 2.13 8.32
CA LEU A 298 -20.32 0.68 8.13
C LEU A 298 -19.13 0.20 7.30
N PHE A 299 -18.76 0.94 6.26
CA PHE A 299 -17.61 0.62 5.42
C PHE A 299 -16.29 0.70 6.18
N GLY A 300 -16.10 1.71 7.04
CA GLY A 300 -14.93 1.78 7.91
C GLY A 300 -14.91 0.65 8.94
N LEU A 301 -16.04 0.36 9.59
CA LEU A 301 -16.14 -0.77 10.53
C LEU A 301 -15.79 -2.11 9.88
N LEU A 302 -16.36 -2.37 8.69
CA LEU A 302 -16.08 -3.55 7.88
C LEU A 302 -14.61 -3.60 7.44
N TYR A 303 -13.99 -2.46 7.15
CA TYR A 303 -12.56 -2.45 6.82
C TYR A 303 -11.70 -2.91 7.99
N GLY A 304 -11.90 -2.35 9.18
CA GLY A 304 -11.18 -2.80 10.38
C GLY A 304 -11.35 -4.31 10.64
N LEU A 305 -12.59 -4.80 10.55
CA LEU A 305 -12.89 -6.23 10.70
C LEU A 305 -12.19 -7.08 9.62
N SER A 306 -12.26 -6.65 8.36
CA SER A 306 -11.69 -7.39 7.22
C SER A 306 -10.18 -7.51 7.31
N VAL A 307 -9.48 -6.47 7.78
CA VAL A 307 -8.02 -6.50 7.96
C VAL A 307 -7.63 -7.55 8.99
N MET A 308 -8.27 -7.56 10.17
CA MET A 308 -7.98 -8.57 11.20
C MET A 308 -8.37 -9.99 10.76
N LEU A 309 -9.52 -10.15 10.11
CA LEU A 309 -9.96 -11.46 9.61
C LEU A 309 -9.00 -12.00 8.55
N LEU A 310 -8.58 -11.17 7.59
CA LEU A 310 -7.63 -11.58 6.55
C LEU A 310 -6.24 -11.83 7.12
N PHE A 311 -5.81 -11.07 8.13
CA PHE A 311 -4.57 -11.35 8.85
C PHE A 311 -4.58 -12.77 9.44
N GLU A 312 -5.62 -13.14 10.19
CA GLU A 312 -5.77 -14.48 10.77
C GLU A 312 -5.88 -15.58 9.72
N ILE A 313 -6.61 -15.33 8.62
CA ILE A 313 -6.71 -16.28 7.50
C ILE A 313 -5.33 -16.51 6.88
N LEU A 314 -4.59 -15.44 6.56
CA LEU A 314 -3.26 -15.55 5.97
C LEU A 314 -2.31 -16.27 6.93
N GLU A 315 -2.34 -15.91 8.21
CA GLU A 315 -1.51 -16.55 9.23
C GLU A 315 -1.81 -18.04 9.36
N TYR A 316 -3.09 -18.43 9.37
CA TYR A 316 -3.51 -19.84 9.44
C TYR A 316 -2.96 -20.66 8.27
N PHE A 317 -2.88 -20.08 7.08
CA PHE A 317 -2.31 -20.72 5.89
C PHE A 317 -0.79 -20.55 5.76
N GLY A 318 -0.12 -19.93 6.73
CA GLY A 318 1.32 -19.64 6.67
C GLY A 318 1.71 -18.65 5.57
N ALA A 319 0.75 -17.87 5.06
CA ALA A 319 0.97 -16.85 4.06
C ALA A 319 1.44 -15.53 4.70
N PRO A 320 2.21 -14.69 3.98
CA PRO A 320 2.68 -13.42 4.51
C PRO A 320 1.51 -12.49 4.88
N THR A 321 1.41 -12.13 6.15
CA THR A 321 0.25 -11.42 6.70
C THR A 321 0.15 -9.97 6.25
N PHE A 322 1.24 -9.36 5.76
CA PHE A 322 1.22 -7.99 5.24
C PHE A 322 0.34 -7.81 3.97
N TYR A 323 -0.18 -8.88 3.38
CA TYR A 323 -1.14 -8.79 2.27
C TYR A 323 -2.59 -8.51 2.71
N ASP A 324 -2.90 -8.67 4.00
CA ASP A 324 -4.21 -8.46 4.63
C ASP A 324 -4.98 -7.23 4.11
N LYS A 325 -4.35 -6.06 4.23
CA LYS A 325 -4.86 -4.75 3.83
C LYS A 325 -5.04 -4.60 2.33
N LEU A 326 -4.23 -5.30 1.52
CA LEU A 326 -4.33 -5.22 0.07
C LEU A 326 -5.57 -5.98 -0.38
N LEU A 327 -5.74 -7.22 0.10
CA LEU A 327 -6.85 -8.10 -0.25
C LEU A 327 -8.21 -7.58 0.22
N ALA A 328 -8.26 -6.85 1.34
CA ALA A 328 -9.50 -6.30 1.90
C ALA A 328 -10.21 -5.30 0.95
N ILE A 329 -9.45 -4.46 0.25
CA ILE A 329 -10.00 -3.24 -0.37
C ILE A 329 -10.93 -3.55 -1.55
N PRO A 330 -10.57 -4.43 -2.51
CA PRO A 330 -11.50 -4.78 -3.58
C PRO A 330 -12.78 -5.45 -3.08
N LEU A 331 -12.70 -6.28 -2.04
CA LEU A 331 -13.87 -6.92 -1.43
C LEU A 331 -14.81 -5.86 -0.85
N LEU A 332 -14.25 -4.85 -0.18
CA LEU A 332 -15.03 -3.72 0.30
C LEU A 332 -15.59 -2.88 -0.82
N ASN A 333 -14.84 -2.63 -1.91
CA ASN A 333 -15.35 -1.87 -3.04
C ASN A 333 -16.63 -2.47 -3.63
N LEU A 334 -16.76 -3.81 -3.64
CA LEU A 334 -17.98 -4.49 -4.08
C LEU A 334 -19.20 -4.23 -3.16
N SER A 335 -18.96 -3.91 -1.89
CA SER A 335 -20.04 -3.66 -0.91
C SER A 335 -20.66 -2.26 -1.00
N ILE A 336 -20.05 -1.31 -1.73
CA ILE A 336 -20.41 0.13 -1.64
C ILE A 336 -21.88 0.38 -1.99
N ILE A 337 -22.39 -0.18 -3.09
CA ILE A 337 -23.81 0.04 -3.49
C ILE A 337 -24.76 -0.52 -2.43
N PHE A 338 -24.46 -1.68 -1.87
CA PHE A 338 -25.28 -2.26 -0.81
C PHE A 338 -25.28 -1.37 0.44
N LEU A 339 -24.10 -0.89 0.86
CA LEU A 339 -23.97 -0.01 2.02
C LEU A 339 -24.64 1.35 1.82
N ASP A 340 -24.59 1.92 0.60
CA ASP A 340 -25.31 3.16 0.28
C ASP A 340 -26.84 2.94 0.32
N HIS A 341 -27.35 1.82 -0.19
CA HIS A 341 -28.77 1.46 -0.06
C HIS A 341 -29.20 1.28 1.40
N LEU A 342 -28.39 0.57 2.19
CA LEU A 342 -28.64 0.36 3.61
C LEU A 342 -28.63 1.70 4.36
N GLY A 343 -27.69 2.60 4.04
CA GLY A 343 -27.61 3.93 4.64
C GLY A 343 -28.77 4.85 4.30
N ASN A 344 -29.40 4.68 3.13
CA ASN A 344 -30.62 5.40 2.77
C ASN A 344 -31.86 4.85 3.48
N ARG A 345 -31.87 3.56 3.88
CA ARG A 345 -32.97 2.94 4.63
C ARG A 345 -32.83 3.15 6.14
N ILE A 346 -31.60 3.03 6.65
CA ILE A 346 -31.28 3.10 8.07
C ILE A 346 -30.57 4.43 8.33
N ASN A 347 -31.28 5.37 8.92
CA ASN A 347 -30.68 6.60 9.42
C ASN A 347 -30.10 6.36 10.83
N LEU A 348 -28.93 5.72 10.91
CA LEU A 348 -28.16 5.60 12.16
C LEU A 348 -27.81 6.97 12.76
N GLY A 349 -27.96 8.06 12.01
CA GLY A 349 -27.88 9.42 12.53
C GLY A 349 -28.86 9.69 13.68
N LYS A 350 -29.96 8.93 13.82
CA LYS A 350 -30.84 9.01 15.00
C LYS A 350 -30.20 8.49 16.29
N LEU A 351 -29.19 7.63 16.20
CA LEU A 351 -28.43 7.12 17.35
C LEU A 351 -27.26 8.03 17.73
N TRP A 352 -27.01 9.09 16.94
CA TRP A 352 -25.95 10.00 17.25
C TRP A 352 -26.36 10.90 18.42
N PRO A 353 -25.41 11.26 19.30
CA PRO A 353 -25.64 12.26 20.33
C PRO A 353 -26.27 13.53 19.76
N GLU A 354 -27.13 14.22 20.51
CA GLU A 354 -27.87 15.40 20.00
C GLU A 354 -26.98 16.46 19.35
N PHE A 355 -25.76 16.66 19.87
CA PHE A 355 -24.77 17.60 19.31
C PHE A 355 -24.29 17.24 17.89
N LEU A 356 -24.35 15.97 17.51
CA LEU A 356 -24.05 15.45 16.16
C LEU A 356 -25.29 15.40 15.25
N THR A 357 -26.49 15.47 15.82
CA THR A 357 -27.78 15.45 15.09
C THR A 357 -28.31 16.82 14.71
N LEU A 358 -27.74 17.90 15.23
CA LEU A 358 -28.00 19.27 14.77
C LEU A 358 -27.93 19.28 13.24
N SER A 359 -28.90 19.94 12.60
CA SER A 359 -29.10 20.05 11.14
C SER A 359 -27.89 20.64 10.41
N MET A 360 -26.78 19.93 10.45
CA MET A 360 -25.48 20.38 10.02
C MET A 360 -25.29 19.97 8.56
N TYR A 361 -24.92 20.96 7.75
CA TYR A 361 -24.42 20.73 6.41
C TYR A 361 -23.24 19.74 6.47
N ALA A 362 -23.15 18.79 5.52
CA ALA A 362 -22.16 17.69 5.52
C ALA A 362 -20.70 18.11 5.82
N LYS A 363 -20.33 19.34 5.43
CA LYS A 363 -19.03 19.94 5.73
C LYS A 363 -18.78 20.16 7.23
N LYS A 364 -19.77 20.70 7.96
CA LYS A 364 -19.65 20.95 9.40
C LYS A 364 -19.51 19.65 10.17
N LEU A 365 -20.27 18.64 9.78
CA LEU A 365 -20.18 17.31 10.38
C LEU A 365 -18.82 16.65 10.17
N ASN A 366 -18.22 16.77 8.97
CA ASN A 366 -16.87 16.26 8.74
C ASN A 366 -15.83 16.93 9.66
N ILE A 367 -15.96 18.23 9.93
CA ILE A 367 -15.08 18.94 10.88
C ILE A 367 -15.22 18.37 12.29
N VAL A 368 -16.44 18.03 12.72
CA VAL A 368 -16.66 17.36 14.02
C VAL A 368 -15.94 16.00 14.06
N PHE A 369 -16.09 15.18 13.01
CA PHE A 369 -15.35 13.92 12.93
C PHE A 369 -13.83 14.12 12.90
N MET A 370 -13.34 15.18 12.26
CA MET A 370 -11.91 15.51 12.29
C MET A 370 -11.46 15.90 13.69
N ALA A 371 -12.24 16.69 14.43
CA ALA A 371 -11.92 17.04 15.81
C ALA A 371 -11.87 15.80 16.71
N ILE A 372 -12.85 14.89 16.59
CA ILE A 372 -12.86 13.61 17.29
C ILE A 372 -11.64 12.77 16.89
N TRP A 373 -11.33 12.71 15.59
CA TRP A 373 -10.20 11.94 15.08
C TRP A 373 -8.85 12.47 15.58
N ILE A 374 -8.70 13.79 15.64
CA ILE A 374 -7.53 14.47 16.22
C ILE A 374 -7.40 14.17 17.70
N ALA A 375 -8.48 14.31 18.48
CA ALA A 375 -8.46 13.99 19.90
C ALA A 375 -8.11 12.51 20.15
N LEU A 376 -8.70 11.60 19.38
CA LEU A 376 -8.41 10.17 19.47
C LEU A 376 -6.94 9.86 19.12
N PHE A 377 -6.42 10.42 18.03
CA PHE A 377 -5.03 10.19 17.62
C PHE A 377 -4.02 10.67 18.67
N PHE A 378 -4.20 11.88 19.19
CA PHE A 378 -3.30 12.41 20.23
C PHE A 378 -3.45 11.64 21.55
N SER A 379 -4.67 11.24 21.93
CA SER A 379 -4.88 10.35 23.07
C SER A 379 -4.12 9.05 22.89
N TRP A 380 -4.30 8.37 21.76
CA TRP A 380 -3.63 7.12 21.42
C TRP A 380 -2.10 7.25 21.43
N GLN A 381 -1.56 8.36 20.92
CA GLN A 381 -0.13 8.68 20.99
C GLN A 381 0.36 8.88 22.43
N THR A 382 -0.38 9.62 23.27
CA THR A 382 0.03 9.91 24.65
C THR A 382 0.08 8.68 25.56
N PHE A 383 -0.78 7.70 25.31
CA PHE A 383 -0.77 6.43 26.06
C PHE A 383 0.35 5.47 25.60
N GLY A 384 1.19 5.87 24.65
CA GLY A 384 2.33 5.06 24.20
C GLY A 384 1.95 3.93 23.25
N HIS A 385 0.71 3.88 22.78
CA HIS A 385 0.21 2.77 21.95
C HIS A 385 0.52 2.92 20.44
N LEU A 386 1.28 3.96 20.07
CA LEU A 386 1.55 4.31 18.67
C LEU A 386 3.04 4.12 18.31
N GLY A 387 3.30 3.38 17.23
CA GLY A 387 4.64 3.23 16.66
C GLY A 387 5.62 2.61 17.66
N LYS A 388 6.82 3.19 17.80
CA LYS A 388 7.92 2.63 18.60
C LYS A 388 7.63 2.55 20.10
N ASN A 389 6.66 3.32 20.60
CA ASN A 389 6.32 3.35 22.03
C ASN A 389 5.44 2.16 22.44
N HIS A 390 4.84 1.45 21.48
CA HIS A 390 3.89 0.39 21.75
C HIS A 390 4.53 -0.76 22.54
N PRO A 391 3.92 -1.32 23.60
CA PRO A 391 4.54 -2.35 24.44
C PRO A 391 5.05 -3.57 23.66
N GLY A 392 4.31 -3.99 22.63
CA GLY A 392 4.73 -5.09 21.74
C GLY A 392 5.97 -4.81 20.87
N THR A 393 6.55 -3.61 20.86
CA THR A 393 7.86 -3.39 20.21
C THR A 393 9.01 -3.89 21.06
N GLN A 394 8.79 -4.19 22.34
CA GLN A 394 9.82 -4.67 23.25
C GLN A 394 9.96 -6.18 23.13
N SER A 395 11.16 -6.67 22.85
CA SER A 395 11.44 -8.11 22.77
C SER A 395 11.16 -8.85 24.07
N GLN A 396 11.37 -8.19 25.22
CA GLN A 396 11.06 -8.74 26.56
C GLN A 396 9.58 -9.13 26.71
N TYR A 397 8.67 -8.31 26.19
CA TYR A 397 7.23 -8.60 26.24
C TYR A 397 6.90 -9.93 25.53
N TRP A 398 7.51 -10.19 24.38
CA TRP A 398 7.29 -11.42 23.62
C TRP A 398 8.07 -12.62 24.16
N GLU A 399 9.19 -12.39 24.85
CA GLU A 399 9.91 -13.43 25.60
C GLU A 399 9.03 -13.99 26.72
N GLU A 400 8.48 -13.12 27.55
CA GLU A 400 7.57 -13.49 28.66
C GLU A 400 6.31 -14.19 28.11
N ALA A 401 5.64 -13.61 27.11
CA ALA A 401 4.47 -14.22 26.51
C ALA A 401 4.76 -15.59 25.85
N CYS A 402 5.96 -15.78 25.31
CA CYS A 402 6.39 -17.06 24.77
C CYS A 402 6.68 -18.09 25.86
N ASP A 403 7.23 -17.66 27.01
CA ASP A 403 7.44 -18.54 28.18
C ASP A 403 6.11 -18.97 28.82
N ASP A 404 5.08 -18.12 28.76
CA ASP A 404 3.72 -18.40 29.21
C ASP A 404 2.89 -19.24 28.20
N ASP A 405 3.52 -19.75 27.13
CA ASP A 405 2.90 -20.54 26.06
C ASP A 405 1.68 -19.85 25.41
N LEU A 406 1.71 -18.52 25.33
CA LEU A 406 0.63 -17.76 24.69
C LEU A 406 0.68 -17.93 23.17
N ARG A 407 -0.51 -18.05 22.56
CA ARG A 407 -0.67 -18.30 21.13
C ARG A 407 0.15 -17.30 20.30
N ASN A 408 0.91 -17.81 19.33
CA ASN A 408 1.74 -17.02 18.40
C ASN A 408 2.84 -16.17 19.07
N ALA A 409 3.02 -16.19 20.40
CA ALA A 409 3.98 -15.31 21.06
C ALA A 409 5.43 -15.61 20.67
N CYS A 410 5.83 -16.88 20.63
CA CYS A 410 7.19 -17.25 20.21
C CYS A 410 7.48 -16.95 18.74
N ARG A 411 6.46 -17.04 17.88
CA ARG A 411 6.57 -16.64 16.47
C ARG A 411 6.76 -15.13 16.37
N ASN A 412 5.94 -14.35 17.07
CA ASN A 412 6.06 -12.89 17.10
C ASN A 412 7.43 -12.45 17.65
N LEU A 413 7.95 -13.14 18.67
CA LEU A 413 9.31 -12.93 19.18
C LEU A 413 10.35 -13.18 18.08
N HIS A 414 10.27 -14.34 17.40
CA HIS A 414 11.17 -14.68 16.32
C HIS A 414 11.16 -13.62 15.21
N ASP A 415 9.97 -13.17 14.77
CA ASP A 415 9.82 -12.20 13.69
C ASP A 415 10.34 -10.81 14.09
N LEU A 416 10.07 -10.38 15.33
CA LEU A 416 10.61 -9.15 15.89
C LEU A 416 12.14 -9.17 15.92
N LEU A 417 12.74 -10.21 16.50
CA LEU A 417 14.20 -10.37 16.59
C LEU A 417 14.85 -10.50 15.21
N GLY A 418 14.18 -11.16 14.26
CA GLY A 418 14.61 -11.25 12.86
C GLY A 418 14.72 -9.88 12.21
N ASN A 419 13.70 -9.04 12.38
CA ASN A 419 13.70 -7.67 11.86
C ASN A 419 14.77 -6.79 12.53
N GLU A 420 14.93 -6.88 13.84
CA GLU A 420 15.98 -6.14 14.58
C GLU A 420 17.40 -6.59 14.19
N CYS A 421 17.63 -7.89 14.08
CA CYS A 421 18.90 -8.44 13.63
C CYS A 421 19.25 -7.98 12.21
N ASN A 422 18.26 -7.91 11.32
CA ASN A 422 18.43 -7.37 9.97
C ASN A 422 18.82 -5.87 9.98
N ASN A 423 18.36 -5.13 10.98
CA ASN A 423 18.76 -3.74 11.26
C ASN A 423 20.06 -3.62 12.07
N ASN A 424 20.86 -4.68 12.11
CA ASN A 424 22.16 -4.76 12.80
C ASN A 424 22.08 -4.51 14.32
N VAL A 425 20.97 -4.92 14.96
CA VAL A 425 20.91 -4.99 16.42
C VAL A 425 21.57 -6.30 16.87
N ALA A 426 22.81 -6.21 17.34
CA ALA A 426 23.63 -7.39 17.66
C ALA A 426 22.99 -8.30 18.72
N LEU A 427 22.40 -7.72 19.77
CA LEU A 427 21.70 -8.48 20.82
C LEU A 427 20.52 -9.29 20.25
N ALA A 428 19.78 -8.72 19.30
CA ALA A 428 18.66 -9.41 18.67
C ALA A 428 19.14 -10.60 17.83
N CYS A 429 20.26 -10.45 17.10
CA CYS A 429 20.89 -11.56 16.39
C CYS A 429 21.31 -12.69 17.34
N ALA A 430 21.92 -12.37 18.49
CA ALA A 430 22.32 -13.39 19.46
C ALA A 430 21.11 -14.14 20.04
N ARG A 431 20.05 -13.40 20.41
CA ARG A 431 18.79 -13.99 20.93
C ARG A 431 18.09 -14.86 19.89
N LEU A 432 18.04 -14.41 18.63
CA LEU A 432 17.48 -15.21 17.53
C LEU A 432 18.26 -16.52 17.33
N GLY A 433 19.58 -16.49 17.49
CA GLY A 433 20.41 -17.69 17.49
C GLY A 433 20.06 -18.66 18.64
N SER A 434 19.82 -18.13 19.84
CA SER A 434 19.36 -18.90 21.00
C SER A 434 18.01 -19.59 20.75
N LEU A 435 17.03 -18.91 20.13
CA LEU A 435 15.75 -19.51 19.77
C LEU A 435 15.93 -20.78 18.91
N HIS A 436 16.80 -20.73 17.91
CA HIS A 436 17.12 -21.87 17.05
C HIS A 436 17.95 -22.96 17.73
N ARG A 437 18.81 -22.62 18.70
CA ARG A 437 19.62 -23.61 19.44
C ARG A 437 18.76 -24.44 20.38
N PHE A 438 17.85 -23.78 21.10
CA PHE A 438 17.04 -24.40 22.15
C PHE A 438 15.62 -24.78 21.70
N ALA A 439 15.29 -24.62 20.43
CA ALA A 439 13.98 -24.93 19.86
C ALA A 439 12.80 -24.18 20.53
N LYS A 440 13.03 -22.93 20.94
CA LYS A 440 12.00 -22.10 21.60
C LYS A 440 11.08 -21.49 20.53
N GLY A 441 9.97 -22.18 20.25
CA GLY A 441 8.94 -21.77 19.28
C GLY A 441 9.33 -21.85 17.80
N VAL A 442 10.54 -22.33 17.51
CA VAL A 442 11.05 -22.62 16.16
C VAL A 442 11.75 -23.98 16.17
N GLU A 443 11.84 -24.62 15.02
CA GLU A 443 12.59 -25.87 14.90
C GLU A 443 14.08 -25.67 15.23
N ARG A 444 14.66 -26.64 15.94
CA ARG A 444 16.08 -26.62 16.25
C ARG A 444 16.90 -26.59 14.97
N ASN A 445 17.79 -25.60 14.85
CA ASN A 445 18.69 -25.47 13.71
C ASN A 445 20.03 -24.89 14.14
N ASP A 446 20.97 -25.78 14.46
CA ASP A 446 22.30 -25.40 14.97
C ASP A 446 23.10 -24.58 13.95
N VAL A 447 22.89 -24.79 12.65
CA VAL A 447 23.54 -24.00 11.58
C VAL A 447 23.04 -22.55 11.58
N LYS A 448 21.72 -22.35 11.62
CA LYS A 448 21.13 -21.00 11.72
C LYS A 448 21.53 -20.33 13.04
N ALA A 449 21.50 -21.08 14.13
CA ALA A 449 21.92 -20.59 15.44
C ALA A 449 23.34 -20.03 15.40
N TYR A 450 24.29 -20.80 14.87
CA TYR A 450 25.67 -20.36 14.65
C TYR A 450 25.76 -19.11 13.77
N GLN A 451 25.05 -19.08 12.64
CA GLN A 451 25.06 -17.95 11.72
C GLN A 451 24.59 -16.65 12.37
N TYR A 452 23.51 -16.71 13.16
CA TYR A 452 22.99 -15.53 13.85
C TYR A 452 23.91 -15.04 14.98
N VAL A 453 24.45 -15.96 15.79
CA VAL A 453 25.42 -15.59 16.84
C VAL A 453 26.72 -15.06 16.24
N LYS A 454 27.20 -15.66 15.14
CA LYS A 454 28.34 -15.14 14.39
C LYS A 454 28.07 -13.72 13.90
N ARG A 455 26.90 -13.47 13.30
CA ARG A 455 26.51 -12.12 12.87
C ARG A 455 26.48 -11.15 14.04
N ALA A 456 25.99 -11.55 15.21
CA ALA A 456 26.03 -10.72 16.42
C ALA A 456 27.48 -10.33 16.81
N CYS A 457 28.41 -11.29 16.74
CA CYS A 457 29.84 -11.04 16.94
C CYS A 457 30.41 -10.09 15.88
N ASP A 458 30.11 -10.30 14.60
CA ASP A 458 30.57 -9.47 13.48
C ASP A 458 30.07 -8.01 13.59
N ILE A 459 28.89 -7.79 14.18
CA ILE A 459 28.34 -6.45 14.47
C ILE A 459 29.02 -5.81 15.70
N GLY A 460 29.66 -6.60 16.56
CA GLY A 460 30.46 -6.13 17.69
C GLY A 460 29.98 -6.54 19.08
N LEU A 461 29.03 -7.49 19.20
CA LEU A 461 28.63 -8.02 20.52
C LEU A 461 29.70 -8.98 21.06
N GLN A 462 30.51 -8.50 22.01
CA GLN A 462 31.63 -9.26 22.58
C GLN A 462 31.18 -10.59 23.21
N GLU A 463 30.06 -10.59 23.93
CA GLU A 463 29.51 -11.80 24.55
C GLU A 463 29.22 -12.89 23.50
N ALA A 464 28.66 -12.51 22.34
CA ALA A 464 28.44 -13.45 21.25
C ALA A 464 29.77 -14.01 20.68
N CYS A 465 30.84 -13.21 20.63
CA CYS A 465 32.15 -13.69 20.20
C CYS A 465 32.76 -14.70 21.17
N ILE A 466 32.61 -14.46 22.49
CA ILE A 466 33.11 -15.35 23.55
C ILE A 466 32.40 -16.70 23.46
N HIS A 467 31.07 -16.69 23.36
CA HIS A 467 30.25 -17.91 23.35
C HIS A 467 30.06 -18.53 21.96
N LEU A 468 30.63 -17.95 20.89
CA LEU A 468 30.43 -18.44 19.51
C LEU A 468 30.79 -19.93 19.35
N HIS A 469 31.79 -20.41 20.10
CA HIS A 469 32.24 -21.79 20.07
C HIS A 469 31.16 -22.78 20.57
N GLU A 470 30.27 -22.37 21.48
CA GLU A 470 29.17 -23.19 22.01
C GLU A 470 28.04 -23.42 21.00
N TYR A 471 27.95 -22.51 20.02
CA TYR A 471 26.98 -22.56 18.93
C TYR A 471 27.52 -23.29 17.70
N ARG A 472 28.78 -23.76 17.71
CA ARG A 472 29.37 -24.46 16.57
C ARG A 472 28.59 -25.77 16.32
N PRO A 473 28.14 -26.04 15.08
CA PRO A 473 27.49 -27.31 14.77
C PRO A 473 28.47 -28.47 14.99
N ASP A 474 27.97 -29.60 15.52
CA ASP A 474 28.80 -30.76 15.87
C ASP A 474 29.44 -31.48 14.66
N HIS A 475 29.14 -31.05 13.42
CA HIS A 475 29.70 -31.62 12.20
C HIS A 475 30.11 -30.56 11.16
N TYR A 476 31.41 -30.24 11.15
CA TYR A 476 32.22 -30.12 9.94
C TYR A 476 33.60 -30.72 10.18
#